data_AF-A0A8C7TZR4-F1
#
_entry.id   AF-A0A8C7TZR4-F1
#
_cell.length_a   1.000
_cell.length_b   1.000
_cell.length_c   1.000
_cell.angle_alpha   90.00
_cell.angle_beta   90.00
_cell.angle_gamma   90.00
#
_symmetry.space_group_name_H-M   'P 1'
#
loop_
_entity.id
_entity.type
_entity.pdbx_description
1 polymer ?
#
loop_
_entity_poly.entity_id
_entity_poly.type
_entity_poly.pdbx_seq_one_letter_code
_entity_poly.pdbx_strand_id
1 'polypeptide(L)'
;MEGLKESCNESTYSLSLFYRSSNLQYFKRLIQIPQLPENPPNFLRASALSEHISPVVVIPAESSSPETEHMVDLVTEDLVDTDIPVQPVAHLNMFDDLFGTSAATDPFNFNNQNGMRKDDKDRLIEQLTREIQALREELESFRLESGRLCQALRGRVNELEAELAEQSHLRMQALGESEFLRAELDDLRRVKEDTEKEQRSLTEIERKAVANEQRYVKLKEKYTELVQSHADLLRKVGPSRPLTIKEPHPPDSWCRLTPTSLSQCPFAPSPLDLTLELSSQLSTVESEKVELAGSLLKKEEELAGLGEELERVQSSLASERESGVKTAEALQNQLNEKVRFRGGSCLCACGLCFSLSVSKLRPRGLELQQGELGDLVEQEMAATSAAVESAAARIEDMLNKSRAVDTGVKMEVNERILASCTDLMQAIKELVLSSKDLQRDIVDSGRGAASMKEFYVKNSRWTEGLISASKAVGWGATVMVDAADLVVQGKGKYEELMVCSHEIAASTAQLVAASKVKADKDNANLGRLKLASKGVTQATAGVVASTKSGKSQIEEKDTMDFSSMTLTQIKRQEMDSQVSVLELETKLQKERERLGELRKKHYELAGVAEGWGEEDEGAYVLQQKQACVFFSH
;
A
#
# COMPACT_ATOMS: atom_id res chain seq x y z
N MET A 1 -29.92 -10.17 -21.34
CA MET A 1 -31.19 -10.93 -21.27
C MET A 1 -30.95 -12.41 -21.01
N GLU A 2 -29.93 -13.05 -21.60
CA GLU A 2 -29.56 -14.44 -21.28
C GLU A 2 -29.05 -14.62 -19.83
N GLY A 3 -28.16 -13.75 -19.34
CA GLY A 3 -27.66 -13.84 -17.95
C GLY A 3 -28.72 -13.66 -16.86
N LEU A 4 -29.78 -12.87 -17.12
CA LEU A 4 -30.93 -12.75 -16.20
C LEU A 4 -31.79 -14.03 -16.19
N LYS A 5 -31.82 -14.77 -17.31
CA LYS A 5 -32.57 -16.02 -17.47
C LYS A 5 -31.87 -17.17 -16.74
N GLU A 6 -30.54 -17.22 -16.80
CA GLU A 6 -29.72 -18.19 -16.06
C GLU A 6 -29.79 -17.95 -14.55
N SER A 7 -29.61 -16.71 -14.09
CA SER A 7 -29.66 -16.37 -12.66
C SER A 7 -31.04 -16.62 -12.03
N CYS A 8 -32.13 -16.40 -12.79
CA CYS A 8 -33.48 -16.71 -12.31
C CYS A 8 -33.79 -18.21 -12.34
N ASN A 9 -33.30 -18.97 -13.33
CA ASN A 9 -33.43 -20.43 -13.38
C ASN A 9 -32.70 -21.11 -12.23
N GLU A 10 -31.51 -20.61 -11.89
CA GLU A 10 -30.71 -21.10 -10.77
C GLU A 10 -31.42 -20.82 -9.43
N SER A 11 -32.04 -19.64 -9.31
CA SER A 11 -32.87 -19.28 -8.15
C SER A 11 -34.13 -20.13 -8.03
N THR A 12 -34.86 -20.44 -9.12
CA THR A 12 -36.03 -21.33 -9.07
C THR A 12 -35.66 -22.79 -8.81
N TYR A 13 -34.53 -23.27 -9.32
CA TYR A 13 -34.02 -24.61 -8.98
C TYR A 13 -33.61 -24.73 -7.52
N SER A 14 -32.95 -23.69 -6.98
CA SER A 14 -32.57 -23.63 -5.56
C SER A 14 -33.80 -23.59 -4.64
N LEU A 15 -34.82 -22.80 -4.99
CA LEU A 15 -36.08 -22.73 -4.24
C LEU A 15 -36.87 -24.06 -4.31
N SER A 16 -36.89 -24.72 -5.47
CA SER A 16 -37.47 -26.05 -5.67
C SER A 16 -36.78 -27.11 -4.79
N LEU A 17 -35.44 -27.10 -4.73
CA LEU A 17 -34.66 -27.95 -3.85
C LEU A 17 -34.99 -27.69 -2.38
N PHE A 18 -35.12 -26.43 -1.95
CA PHE A 18 -35.49 -26.08 -0.59
C PHE A 18 -36.88 -26.62 -0.22
N TYR A 19 -37.90 -26.41 -1.07
CA TYR A 19 -39.27 -26.90 -0.84
C TYR A 19 -39.39 -28.42 -0.85
N ARG A 20 -38.58 -29.11 -1.67
CA ARG A 20 -38.50 -30.57 -1.72
C ARG A 20 -37.79 -31.16 -0.49
N SER A 21 -36.95 -30.36 0.17
CA SER A 21 -36.20 -30.71 1.38
C SER A 21 -36.97 -30.40 2.68
N SER A 22 -37.94 -29.47 2.64
CA SER A 22 -38.61 -28.94 3.84
C SER A 22 -39.80 -29.78 4.34
N ASN A 23 -39.88 -31.07 4.02
CA ASN A 23 -41.00 -31.96 4.39
C ASN A 23 -40.89 -32.50 5.84
N LEU A 24 -40.49 -31.65 6.78
CA LEU A 24 -40.49 -31.96 8.21
C LEU A 24 -41.89 -31.64 8.76
N GLN A 25 -42.62 -32.70 9.16
CA GLN A 25 -44.01 -32.64 9.65
C GLN A 25 -44.22 -31.65 10.80
N TYR A 26 -43.15 -31.28 11.51
CA TYR A 26 -43.13 -30.28 12.56
C TYR A 26 -43.53 -28.88 12.07
N PHE A 27 -43.06 -28.44 10.90
CA PHE A 27 -43.33 -27.10 10.39
C PHE A 27 -44.74 -26.93 9.79
N LYS A 28 -45.36 -28.03 9.32
CA LYS A 28 -46.70 -28.02 8.72
C LYS A 28 -47.82 -27.51 9.63
N ARG A 29 -47.63 -27.55 10.95
CA ARG A 29 -48.64 -27.13 11.94
C ARG A 29 -48.38 -25.74 12.52
N LEU A 30 -47.15 -25.25 12.45
CA LEU A 30 -46.75 -23.93 12.98
C LEU A 30 -46.87 -22.83 11.92
N ILE A 31 -46.64 -23.15 10.65
CA ILE A 31 -46.74 -22.21 9.53
C ILE A 31 -47.29 -22.93 8.29
N GLN A 32 -48.31 -22.35 7.64
CA GLN A 32 -48.87 -22.92 6.42
C GLN A 32 -48.10 -22.36 5.21
N ILE A 33 -47.25 -23.20 4.62
CA ILE A 33 -46.42 -22.81 3.47
C ILE A 33 -47.24 -22.97 2.17
N PRO A 34 -47.44 -21.90 1.37
CA PRO A 34 -48.18 -21.97 0.10
C PRO A 34 -47.38 -22.74 -0.96
N GLN A 35 -48.09 -23.50 -1.81
CA GLN A 35 -47.45 -24.30 -2.87
C GLN A 35 -47.04 -23.42 -4.06
N LEU A 36 -45.84 -23.68 -4.59
CA LEU A 36 -45.32 -22.98 -5.77
C LEU A 36 -46.01 -23.48 -7.05
N PRO A 37 -46.24 -22.61 -8.06
CA PRO A 37 -46.68 -23.03 -9.38
C PRO A 37 -45.63 -23.95 -10.05
N GLU A 38 -46.08 -25.01 -10.76
CA GLU A 38 -45.19 -26.02 -11.35
C GLU A 38 -44.28 -25.51 -12.48
N ASN A 39 -44.59 -24.37 -13.10
CA ASN A 39 -43.82 -23.83 -14.23
C ASN A 39 -43.30 -22.42 -13.95
N PRO A 40 -42.03 -22.12 -14.29
CA PRO A 40 -41.46 -20.79 -14.13
C PRO A 40 -42.15 -19.78 -15.07
N PRO A 41 -42.31 -18.52 -14.66
CA PRO A 41 -43.01 -17.51 -15.46
C PRO A 41 -42.31 -17.24 -16.79
N ASN A 42 -43.10 -17.12 -17.87
CA ASN A 42 -42.57 -16.86 -19.21
C ASN A 42 -42.43 -15.34 -19.44
N PHE A 43 -41.20 -14.84 -19.38
CA PHE A 43 -40.88 -13.41 -19.48
C PHE A 43 -41.00 -12.81 -20.89
N LEU A 44 -41.36 -13.59 -21.91
CA LEU A 44 -41.58 -13.08 -23.27
C LEU A 44 -42.98 -12.51 -23.49
N ARG A 45 -43.89 -12.63 -22.51
CA ARG A 45 -45.28 -12.18 -22.63
C ARG A 45 -45.65 -11.30 -21.43
N ALA A 46 -45.80 -10.00 -21.65
CA ALA A 46 -46.09 -9.01 -20.59
C ALA A 46 -47.38 -9.32 -19.80
N SER A 47 -48.35 -10.01 -20.41
CA SER A 47 -49.59 -10.44 -19.76
C SER A 47 -49.42 -11.56 -18.71
N ALA A 48 -48.27 -12.25 -18.67
CA ALA A 48 -47.98 -13.27 -17.66
C ALA A 48 -47.45 -12.67 -16.34
N LEU A 49 -47.06 -11.39 -16.33
CA LEU A 49 -46.58 -10.69 -15.13
C LEU A 49 -47.74 -10.23 -14.23
N SER A 50 -48.92 -9.98 -14.80
CA SER A 50 -50.13 -9.58 -14.07
C SER A 50 -50.87 -10.74 -13.39
N GLU A 51 -50.53 -11.99 -13.72
CA GLU A 51 -51.15 -13.19 -13.15
C GLU A 51 -50.36 -13.73 -11.93
N HIS A 52 -49.19 -13.15 -11.64
CA HIS A 52 -48.32 -13.58 -10.54
C HIS A 52 -48.76 -12.92 -9.22
N ILE A 53 -49.34 -13.73 -8.32
CA ILE A 53 -49.76 -13.30 -6.99
C ILE A 53 -48.69 -13.74 -5.98
N SER A 54 -48.09 -12.79 -5.27
CA SER A 54 -47.11 -13.05 -4.21
C SER A 54 -47.79 -13.73 -3.02
N PRO A 55 -47.37 -14.95 -2.62
CA PRO A 55 -48.02 -15.61 -1.50
C PRO A 55 -47.64 -14.99 -0.16
N VAL A 56 -48.64 -14.69 0.67
CA VAL A 56 -48.48 -14.13 2.02
C VAL A 56 -48.57 -15.24 3.07
N VAL A 57 -47.58 -15.30 3.96
CA VAL A 57 -47.51 -16.27 5.08
C VAL A 57 -48.44 -15.79 6.20
N VAL A 58 -49.43 -16.61 6.58
CA VAL A 58 -50.36 -16.30 7.68
C VAL A 58 -50.03 -17.21 8.87
N ILE A 59 -49.83 -16.59 10.05
CA ILE A 59 -49.58 -17.28 11.33
C ILE A 59 -50.91 -17.25 12.12
N PRO A 60 -51.53 -18.39 12.44
CA PRO A 60 -52.75 -18.43 13.26
C PRO A 60 -52.44 -17.99 14.71
N ALA A 61 -53.28 -17.12 15.28
CA ALA A 61 -53.13 -16.64 16.66
C ALA A 61 -53.51 -17.72 17.69
N GLU A 62 -52.74 -17.79 18.78
CA GLU A 62 -52.85 -18.81 19.83
C GLU A 62 -54.17 -18.78 20.60
N SER A 63 -54.78 -19.95 20.81
CA SER A 63 -55.92 -20.15 21.70
C SER A 63 -55.58 -21.17 22.80
N SER A 64 -55.44 -20.65 24.03
CA SER A 64 -55.69 -21.23 25.36
C SER A 64 -55.65 -22.77 25.60
N SER A 65 -54.75 -23.17 26.52
CA SER A 65 -54.76 -24.28 27.54
C SER A 65 -56.12 -24.94 27.84
N PRO A 66 -56.28 -26.25 28.22
CA PRO A 66 -55.51 -26.95 29.27
C PRO A 66 -55.33 -28.50 29.23
N GLU A 67 -54.51 -28.98 30.19
CA GLU A 67 -54.60 -30.22 31.00
C GLU A 67 -54.38 -31.65 30.44
N THR A 68 -53.33 -32.29 31.01
CA THR A 68 -53.23 -33.67 31.56
C THR A 68 -53.78 -34.87 30.78
N GLU A 69 -52.91 -35.83 30.45
CA GLU A 69 -52.95 -37.18 31.07
C GLU A 69 -51.68 -37.99 30.79
N HIS A 70 -51.27 -38.68 31.84
CA HIS A 70 -50.09 -39.51 32.01
C HIS A 70 -50.10 -40.79 31.19
N MET A 71 -48.93 -41.45 31.18
CA MET A 71 -48.73 -42.89 31.02
C MET A 71 -48.90 -43.38 29.57
N VAL A 72 -47.91 -43.94 28.91
CA VAL A 72 -46.94 -44.96 29.33
C VAL A 72 -45.85 -44.99 28.23
N ASP A 73 -44.57 -45.01 28.58
CA ASP A 73 -43.83 -46.21 28.97
C ASP A 73 -43.50 -47.11 27.76
N LEU A 74 -42.21 -47.43 27.67
CA LEU A 74 -41.61 -48.58 27.00
C LEU A 74 -41.60 -48.61 25.46
N VAL A 75 -40.49 -48.15 24.88
CA VAL A 75 -39.43 -49.03 24.31
C VAL A 75 -38.12 -48.23 24.47
N THR A 76 -37.43 -48.33 25.60
CA THR A 76 -36.23 -49.19 25.79
C THR A 76 -35.14 -48.90 24.75
N GLU A 77 -34.06 -48.20 25.10
CA GLU A 77 -32.79 -48.75 25.65
C GLU A 77 -31.68 -48.57 24.59
N ASP A 78 -30.41 -48.28 24.87
CA ASP A 78 -29.66 -48.12 26.12
C ASP A 78 -28.32 -47.41 25.80
N LEU A 79 -27.79 -46.60 26.71
CA LEU A 79 -26.44 -46.75 27.29
C LEU A 79 -26.26 -45.68 28.39
N VAL A 80 -26.33 -46.19 29.62
CA VAL A 80 -26.41 -45.55 30.94
C VAL A 80 -25.14 -44.79 31.36
N ASP A 81 -25.30 -43.56 31.85
CA ASP A 81 -24.36 -42.92 32.79
C ASP A 81 -24.71 -43.35 34.22
N THR A 82 -23.75 -43.97 34.90
CA THR A 82 -23.87 -44.43 36.29
C THR A 82 -23.18 -43.43 37.21
N ASP A 83 -23.96 -42.47 37.71
CA ASP A 83 -23.65 -41.71 38.93
C ASP A 83 -24.72 -42.01 39.97
N ILE A 84 -24.27 -42.54 41.10
CA ILE A 84 -25.08 -42.98 42.24
C ILE A 84 -25.44 -41.74 43.08
N PRO A 85 -26.73 -41.39 43.29
CA PRO A 85 -27.09 -40.41 44.30
C PRO A 85 -26.93 -41.05 45.68
N VAL A 86 -26.09 -40.44 46.52
CA VAL A 86 -25.92 -40.77 47.94
C VAL A 86 -27.26 -40.53 48.66
N GLN A 87 -28.01 -41.60 48.93
CA GLN A 87 -29.10 -41.59 49.91
C GLN A 87 -28.56 -41.92 51.31
N PRO A 88 -29.19 -41.37 52.37
CA PRO A 88 -28.76 -41.62 53.74
C PRO A 88 -28.97 -43.09 54.13
N VAL A 89 -27.88 -43.73 54.55
CA VAL A 89 -27.83 -45.13 55.00
C VAL A 89 -28.54 -45.25 56.35
N ALA A 90 -29.85 -45.44 56.32
CA ALA A 90 -30.65 -45.71 57.49
C ALA A 90 -31.67 -46.82 57.23
N HIS A 91 -31.29 -47.91 56.54
CA HIS A 91 -32.09 -49.14 56.50
C HIS A 91 -31.28 -50.33 55.94
N LEU A 92 -30.20 -50.73 56.61
CA LEU A 92 -29.46 -51.97 56.30
C LEU A 92 -29.45 -52.99 57.45
N ASN A 93 -30.37 -52.87 58.42
CA ASN A 93 -30.44 -53.80 59.55
C ASN A 93 -31.55 -54.86 59.43
N MET A 94 -32.41 -54.83 58.40
CA MET A 94 -33.50 -55.81 58.25
C MET A 94 -33.16 -57.04 57.42
N PHE A 95 -32.14 -56.97 56.56
CA PHE A 95 -31.73 -58.11 55.74
C PHE A 95 -30.85 -59.10 56.53
N ASP A 96 -29.97 -58.56 57.41
CA ASP A 96 -29.14 -59.35 58.32
C ASP A 96 -29.96 -60.06 59.42
N ASP A 97 -31.12 -59.52 59.80
CA ASP A 97 -32.01 -60.11 60.82
C ASP A 97 -32.86 -61.28 60.29
N LEU A 98 -33.08 -61.37 58.97
CA LEU A 98 -33.93 -62.42 58.37
C LEU A 98 -33.14 -63.61 57.80
N PHE A 99 -31.88 -63.40 57.37
CA PHE A 99 -31.04 -64.45 56.78
C PHE A 99 -29.83 -64.88 57.61
N GLY A 100 -29.76 -64.46 58.87
CA GLY A 100 -28.90 -65.05 59.88
C GLY A 100 -27.41 -64.78 59.69
N THR A 101 -26.83 -64.06 60.64
CA THR A 101 -25.41 -64.11 60.95
C THR A 101 -24.93 -65.57 61.03
N SER A 102 -24.18 -66.03 60.03
CA SER A 102 -23.46 -67.28 60.10
C SER A 102 -22.32 -67.11 61.10
N ALA A 103 -22.58 -67.52 62.34
CA ALA A 103 -21.53 -67.82 63.30
C ALA A 103 -20.46 -68.70 62.64
N ALA A 104 -19.20 -68.52 63.03
CA ALA A 104 -18.00 -69.09 62.42
C ALA A 104 -17.84 -70.63 62.48
N THR A 105 -18.94 -71.38 62.54
CA THR A 105 -18.98 -72.85 62.65
C THR A 105 -20.10 -73.45 61.79
N ASP A 106 -20.19 -73.05 60.52
CA ASP A 106 -21.00 -73.76 59.50
C ASP A 106 -20.08 -74.62 58.59
N PRO A 107 -20.22 -75.96 58.60
CA PRO A 107 -19.52 -76.89 57.70
C PRO A 107 -19.83 -76.70 56.20
N PHE A 108 -20.82 -75.89 55.81
CA PHE A 108 -21.20 -75.64 54.41
C PHE A 108 -20.96 -74.19 53.96
N ASN A 109 -19.95 -73.50 54.51
CA ASN A 109 -19.54 -72.19 54.00
C ASN A 109 -18.74 -72.33 52.68
N PHE A 110 -19.46 -72.23 51.56
CA PHE A 110 -18.89 -72.25 50.20
C PHE A 110 -18.12 -70.98 49.81
N ASN A 111 -18.11 -69.93 50.64
CA ASN A 111 -17.51 -68.63 50.28
C ASN A 111 -15.96 -68.66 50.16
N ASN A 112 -15.33 -69.76 50.60
CA ASN A 112 -13.86 -69.92 50.60
C ASN A 112 -13.29 -70.71 49.39
N GLN A 113 -14.10 -71.12 48.40
CA GLN A 113 -13.58 -71.94 47.28
C GLN A 113 -12.75 -71.18 46.24
N ASN A 114 -12.80 -69.84 46.20
CA ASN A 114 -12.02 -69.05 45.24
C ASN A 114 -10.66 -68.55 45.76
N GLY A 115 -10.21 -68.99 46.94
CA GLY A 115 -8.84 -68.74 47.45
C GLY A 115 -8.47 -67.28 47.75
N MET A 116 -9.31 -66.31 47.38
CA MET A 116 -9.09 -64.88 47.58
C MET A 116 -9.77 -64.44 48.88
N ARG A 117 -9.01 -63.88 49.82
CA ARG A 117 -9.57 -63.40 51.09
C ARG A 117 -10.47 -62.20 50.82
N LYS A 118 -11.46 -61.97 51.69
CA LYS A 118 -12.41 -60.85 51.56
C LYS A 118 -11.66 -59.51 51.37
N ASP A 119 -10.60 -59.32 52.14
CA ASP A 119 -9.73 -58.14 52.08
C ASP A 119 -9.05 -57.95 50.72
N ASP A 120 -8.72 -59.05 50.01
CA ASP A 120 -8.10 -58.99 48.68
C ASP A 120 -9.13 -58.64 47.59
N LYS A 121 -10.38 -59.11 47.75
CA LYS A 121 -11.49 -58.73 46.88
C LYS A 121 -11.83 -57.24 47.05
N ASP A 122 -11.89 -56.78 48.30
CA ASP A 122 -12.16 -55.37 48.62
C ASP A 122 -11.05 -54.45 48.09
N ARG A 123 -9.78 -54.84 48.22
CA ARG A 123 -8.65 -54.12 47.61
C ARG A 123 -8.70 -54.05 46.08
N LEU A 124 -9.09 -55.14 45.43
CA LEU A 124 -9.23 -55.17 43.96
C LEU A 124 -10.39 -54.29 43.51
N ILE A 125 -11.51 -54.30 44.24
CA ILE A 125 -12.66 -53.41 43.98
C ILE A 125 -12.23 -51.94 44.13
N GLU A 126 -11.51 -51.58 45.18
CA GLU A 126 -10.98 -50.22 45.35
C GLU A 126 -10.00 -49.81 44.25
N GLN A 127 -9.16 -50.74 43.78
CA GLN A 127 -8.24 -50.50 42.68
C GLN A 127 -8.98 -50.24 41.37
N LEU A 128 -9.91 -51.13 41.00
CA LEU A 128 -10.70 -51.01 39.77
C LEU A 128 -11.62 -49.77 39.81
N THR A 129 -12.17 -49.43 40.98
CA THR A 129 -12.99 -48.21 41.14
C THR A 129 -12.15 -46.96 40.90
N ARG A 130 -10.92 -46.91 41.43
CA ARG A 130 -9.98 -45.80 41.16
C ARG A 130 -9.57 -45.74 39.68
N GLU A 131 -9.35 -46.87 39.04
CA GLU A 131 -8.99 -46.93 37.62
C GLU A 131 -10.16 -46.49 36.72
N ILE A 132 -11.39 -46.90 37.03
CA ILE A 132 -12.60 -46.41 36.35
C ILE A 132 -12.76 -44.90 36.53
N GLN A 133 -12.51 -44.37 37.73
CA GLN A 133 -12.56 -42.94 38.01
C GLN A 133 -11.53 -42.18 37.17
N ALA A 134 -10.27 -42.65 37.14
CA ALA A 134 -9.20 -42.03 36.37
C ALA A 134 -9.48 -42.04 34.85
N LEU A 135 -9.98 -43.17 34.33
CA LEU A 135 -10.35 -43.28 32.91
C LEU A 135 -11.54 -42.36 32.55
N ARG A 136 -12.50 -42.15 33.46
CA ARG A 136 -13.59 -41.18 33.26
C ARG A 136 -13.06 -39.75 33.19
N GLU A 137 -12.13 -39.38 34.07
CA GLU A 137 -11.49 -38.06 34.09
C GLU A 137 -10.65 -37.81 32.82
N GLU A 138 -9.89 -38.81 32.36
CA GLU A 138 -9.13 -38.73 31.11
C GLU A 138 -10.05 -38.55 29.89
N LEU A 139 -11.18 -39.27 29.85
CA LEU A 139 -12.15 -39.17 28.76
C LEU A 139 -12.83 -37.79 28.73
N GLU A 140 -13.15 -37.23 29.90
CA GLU A 140 -13.72 -35.88 30.01
C GLU A 140 -12.69 -34.81 29.62
N SER A 141 -11.43 -34.98 30.02
CA SER A 141 -10.32 -34.12 29.58
C SER A 141 -10.14 -34.16 28.05
N PHE A 142 -10.23 -35.34 27.44
CA PHE A 142 -10.12 -35.48 25.99
C PHE A 142 -11.31 -34.83 25.26
N ARG A 143 -12.53 -34.96 25.81
CA ARG A 143 -13.73 -34.29 25.28
C ARG A 143 -13.63 -32.78 25.33
N LEU A 144 -13.14 -32.22 26.44
CA LEU A 144 -12.89 -30.78 26.59
C LEU A 144 -11.87 -30.28 25.57
N GLU A 145 -10.74 -30.98 25.41
CA GLU A 145 -9.70 -30.59 24.46
C GLU A 145 -10.18 -30.67 23.00
N SER A 146 -10.93 -31.72 22.65
CA SER A 146 -11.58 -31.84 21.34
C SER A 146 -12.60 -30.71 21.10
N GLY A 147 -13.40 -30.37 22.12
CA GLY A 147 -14.33 -29.24 22.07
C GLY A 147 -13.63 -27.90 21.84
N ARG A 148 -12.51 -27.66 22.53
CA ARG A 148 -11.67 -26.47 22.37
C ARG A 148 -11.10 -26.37 20.96
N LEU A 149 -10.56 -27.47 20.42
CA LEU A 149 -10.08 -27.56 19.04
C LEU A 149 -11.21 -27.28 18.03
N CYS A 150 -12.40 -27.84 18.23
CA CYS A 150 -13.55 -27.60 17.36
C CYS A 150 -14.02 -26.14 17.38
N GLN A 151 -13.94 -25.46 18.53
CA GLN A 151 -14.24 -24.03 18.65
C GLN A 151 -13.17 -23.17 17.97
N ALA A 152 -11.88 -23.50 18.15
CA ALA A 152 -10.79 -22.81 17.49
C ALA A 152 -10.88 -22.92 15.96
N LEU A 153 -11.18 -24.12 15.44
CA LEU A 153 -11.38 -24.33 14.00
C LEU A 153 -12.60 -23.57 13.48
N ARG A 154 -13.71 -23.54 14.22
CA ARG A 154 -14.88 -22.71 13.85
C ARG A 154 -14.55 -21.22 13.84
N GLY A 155 -13.78 -20.73 14.82
CA GLY A 155 -13.28 -19.36 14.82
C GLY A 155 -12.47 -19.05 13.57
N ARG A 156 -11.56 -19.96 13.19
CA ARG A 156 -10.74 -19.82 11.99
C ARG A 156 -11.55 -19.82 10.69
N VAL A 157 -12.59 -20.64 10.60
CA VAL A 157 -13.51 -20.64 9.45
C VAL A 157 -14.23 -19.30 9.35
N ASN A 158 -14.77 -18.79 10.45
CA ASN A 158 -15.46 -17.49 10.45
C ASN A 158 -14.52 -16.33 10.08
N GLU A 159 -13.26 -16.35 10.54
CA GLU A 159 -12.24 -15.39 10.13
C GLU A 159 -11.99 -15.44 8.62
N LEU A 160 -11.79 -16.63 8.07
CA LEU A 160 -11.55 -16.82 6.64
C LEU A 160 -12.76 -16.39 5.79
N GLU A 161 -13.98 -16.63 6.27
CA GLU A 161 -15.20 -16.17 5.62
C GLU A 161 -15.30 -14.63 5.62
N ALA A 162 -14.94 -13.98 6.72
CA ALA A 162 -14.89 -12.52 6.80
C ALA A 162 -13.81 -11.92 5.88
N GLU A 163 -12.60 -12.50 5.87
CA GLU A 163 -11.52 -12.12 4.96
C GLU A 163 -11.95 -12.28 3.49
N LEU A 164 -12.62 -13.37 3.14
CA LEU A 164 -13.13 -13.60 1.78
C LEU A 164 -14.18 -12.55 1.38
N ALA A 165 -15.08 -12.18 2.30
CA ALA A 165 -16.08 -11.14 2.05
C ALA A 165 -15.43 -9.76 1.82
N GLU A 166 -14.42 -9.41 2.62
CA GLU A 166 -13.65 -8.17 2.45
C GLU A 166 -12.90 -8.15 1.11
N GLN A 167 -12.23 -9.25 0.74
CA GLN A 167 -11.55 -9.37 -0.56
C GLN A 167 -12.52 -9.24 -1.74
N SER A 168 -13.72 -9.82 -1.63
CA SER A 168 -14.75 -9.69 -2.65
C SER A 168 -15.21 -8.23 -2.83
N HIS A 169 -15.43 -7.51 -1.72
CA HIS A 169 -15.79 -6.10 -1.75
C HIS A 169 -14.70 -5.23 -2.38
N LEU A 170 -13.44 -5.42 -1.98
CA LEU A 170 -12.29 -4.69 -2.54
C LEU A 170 -12.14 -4.95 -4.04
N ARG A 171 -12.33 -6.21 -4.48
CA ARG A 171 -12.31 -6.57 -5.91
C ARG A 171 -13.41 -5.86 -6.68
N MET A 172 -14.63 -5.79 -6.14
CA MET A 172 -15.74 -5.10 -6.78
C MET A 172 -15.49 -3.59 -6.88
N GLN A 173 -14.93 -2.98 -5.83
CA GLN A 173 -14.53 -1.58 -5.85
C GLN A 173 -13.47 -1.31 -6.93
N ALA A 174 -12.41 -2.13 -6.98
CA ALA A 174 -11.35 -2.00 -7.98
C ALA A 174 -11.87 -2.17 -9.43
N LEU A 175 -12.84 -3.06 -9.63
CA LEU A 175 -13.52 -3.21 -10.93
C LEU A 175 -14.29 -1.94 -11.30
N GLY A 176 -15.04 -1.34 -10.36
CA GLY A 176 -15.74 -0.08 -10.60
C GLY A 176 -14.80 1.08 -10.94
N GLU A 177 -13.68 1.22 -10.21
CA GLU A 177 -12.65 2.21 -10.52
C GLU A 177 -12.00 1.96 -11.89
N SER A 178 -11.76 0.70 -12.25
CA SER A 178 -11.22 0.32 -13.57
C SER A 178 -12.18 0.63 -14.71
N GLU A 179 -13.48 0.44 -14.51
CA GLU A 179 -14.52 0.80 -15.47
C GLU A 179 -14.62 2.32 -15.64
N PHE A 180 -14.55 3.07 -14.55
CA PHE A 180 -14.52 4.53 -14.57
C PHE A 180 -13.31 5.07 -15.35
N LEU A 181 -12.10 4.59 -15.02
CA LEU A 181 -10.87 5.01 -15.72
C LEU A 181 -10.89 4.63 -17.20
N ARG A 182 -11.49 3.48 -17.54
CA ARG A 182 -11.65 3.07 -18.95
C ARG A 182 -12.58 4.03 -19.70
N ALA A 183 -13.68 4.48 -19.08
CA ALA A 183 -14.57 5.47 -19.68
C ALA A 183 -13.87 6.82 -19.89
N GLU A 184 -13.12 7.30 -18.89
CA GLU A 184 -12.36 8.55 -18.97
C GLU A 184 -11.27 8.49 -20.08
N LEU A 185 -10.60 7.35 -20.23
CA LEU A 185 -9.65 7.11 -21.32
C LEU A 185 -10.31 7.15 -22.70
N ASP A 186 -11.51 6.58 -22.85
CA ASP A 186 -12.24 6.61 -24.11
C ASP A 186 -12.72 8.02 -24.46
N ASP A 187 -13.09 8.84 -23.47
CA ASP A 187 -13.41 10.26 -23.67
C ASP A 187 -12.18 11.07 -24.11
N LEU A 188 -11.03 10.87 -23.46
CA LEU A 188 -9.78 11.51 -23.85
C LEU A 188 -9.33 11.10 -25.26
N ARG A 189 -9.54 9.85 -25.66
CA ARG A 189 -9.27 9.37 -27.03
C ARG A 189 -10.13 10.09 -28.05
N ARG A 190 -11.43 10.29 -27.77
CA ARG A 190 -12.32 11.06 -28.66
C ARG A 190 -11.86 12.50 -28.82
N VAL A 191 -11.50 13.17 -27.72
CA VAL A 191 -10.96 14.53 -27.76
C VAL A 191 -9.69 14.58 -28.60
N LYS A 192 -8.77 13.62 -28.41
CA LYS A 192 -7.55 13.53 -29.22
C LYS A 192 -7.87 13.36 -30.71
N GLU A 193 -8.76 12.44 -31.07
CA GLU A 193 -9.15 12.24 -32.47
C GLU A 193 -9.74 13.50 -33.10
N ASP A 194 -10.54 14.26 -32.36
CA ASP A 194 -11.12 15.51 -32.84
C ASP A 194 -10.05 16.61 -33.01
N THR A 195 -9.12 16.74 -32.06
CA THR A 195 -7.98 17.67 -32.21
C THR A 195 -7.09 17.30 -33.40
N GLU A 196 -6.86 16.01 -33.66
CA GLU A 196 -6.11 15.56 -34.84
C GLU A 196 -6.85 15.88 -36.14
N LYS A 197 -8.18 15.73 -36.19
CA LYS A 197 -8.99 16.13 -37.34
C LYS A 197 -8.90 17.63 -37.60
N GLU A 198 -9.01 18.44 -36.54
CA GLU A 198 -8.86 19.89 -36.64
C GLU A 198 -7.47 20.28 -37.15
N GLN A 199 -6.41 19.65 -36.63
CA GLN A 199 -5.04 19.90 -37.07
C GLN A 199 -4.81 19.51 -38.54
N ARG A 200 -5.38 18.37 -39.01
CA ARG A 200 -5.37 18.00 -40.44
C ARG A 200 -6.10 19.04 -41.29
N SER A 201 -7.22 19.57 -40.81
CA SER A 201 -7.96 20.62 -41.53
C SER A 201 -7.16 21.92 -41.64
N LEU A 202 -6.46 22.31 -40.57
CA LEU A 202 -5.67 23.52 -40.50
C LEU A 202 -4.46 23.44 -41.45
N THR A 203 -3.77 22.29 -41.48
CA THR A 203 -2.68 22.06 -42.43
C THR A 203 -3.14 22.09 -43.89
N GLU A 204 -4.36 21.62 -44.20
CA GLU A 204 -4.91 21.73 -45.56
C GLU A 204 -5.24 23.19 -45.93
N ILE A 205 -5.77 23.97 -44.99
CA ILE A 205 -6.03 25.41 -45.18
C ILE A 205 -4.71 26.16 -45.44
N GLU A 206 -3.67 25.90 -44.66
CA GLU A 206 -2.33 26.48 -44.86
C GLU A 206 -1.77 26.14 -46.25
N ARG A 207 -1.87 24.88 -46.67
CA ARG A 207 -1.41 24.46 -48.01
C ARG A 207 -2.16 25.19 -49.12
N LYS A 208 -3.48 25.40 -48.97
CA LYS A 208 -4.30 26.19 -49.91
C LYS A 208 -3.91 27.66 -49.90
N ALA A 209 -3.61 28.24 -48.74
CA ALA A 209 -3.15 29.61 -48.61
C ALA A 209 -1.81 29.82 -49.34
N VAL A 210 -0.82 28.94 -49.11
CA VAL A 210 0.48 28.97 -49.81
C VAL A 210 0.31 28.85 -51.33
N ALA A 211 -0.54 27.94 -51.79
CA ALA A 211 -0.81 27.79 -53.23
C ALA A 211 -1.49 29.04 -53.83
N ASN A 212 -2.37 29.70 -53.07
CA ASN A 212 -3.00 30.95 -53.50
C ASN A 212 -1.98 32.10 -53.55
N GLU A 213 -1.12 32.21 -52.55
CA GLU A 213 -0.04 33.19 -52.51
C GLU A 213 0.90 33.04 -53.72
N GLN A 214 1.28 31.81 -54.08
CA GLN A 214 2.05 31.54 -55.31
C GLN A 214 1.31 31.99 -56.59
N ARG A 215 -0.02 31.87 -56.66
CA ARG A 215 -0.81 32.35 -57.81
C ARG A 215 -0.80 33.88 -57.87
N TYR A 216 -0.93 34.56 -56.74
CA TYR A 216 -0.82 36.03 -56.67
C TYR A 216 0.56 36.52 -57.11
N VAL A 217 1.63 35.84 -56.69
CA VAL A 217 2.99 36.16 -57.12
C VAL A 217 3.12 36.05 -58.64
N LYS A 218 2.69 34.94 -59.25
CA LYS A 218 2.71 34.78 -60.72
C LYS A 218 1.89 35.82 -61.46
N LEU A 219 0.72 36.18 -60.92
CA LEU A 219 -0.12 37.23 -61.52
C LEU A 219 0.58 38.60 -61.44
N LYS A 220 1.22 38.90 -60.31
CA LYS A 220 2.03 40.10 -60.12
C LYS A 220 3.17 40.16 -61.13
N GLU A 221 3.89 39.06 -61.35
CA GLU A 221 4.93 38.95 -62.38
C GLU A 221 4.38 39.26 -63.78
N LYS A 222 3.25 38.66 -64.17
CA LYS A 222 2.61 38.93 -65.47
C LYS A 222 2.13 40.37 -65.62
N TYR A 223 1.58 40.96 -64.56
CA TYR A 223 1.21 42.37 -64.56
C TYR A 223 2.45 43.26 -64.74
N THR A 224 3.55 42.97 -64.05
CA THR A 224 4.80 43.71 -64.21
C THR A 224 5.39 43.56 -65.61
N GLU A 225 5.38 42.35 -66.20
CA GLU A 225 5.79 42.12 -67.60
C GLU A 225 4.95 42.95 -68.58
N LEU A 226 3.63 43.01 -68.38
CA LEU A 226 2.72 43.76 -69.24
C LEU A 226 2.96 45.27 -69.15
N VAL A 227 3.11 45.80 -67.94
CA VAL A 227 3.44 47.21 -67.69
C VAL A 227 4.77 47.56 -68.36
N GLN A 228 5.77 46.70 -68.24
CA GLN A 228 7.09 46.89 -68.86
C GLN A 228 6.98 46.90 -70.40
N SER A 229 6.26 45.94 -70.98
CA SER A 229 6.01 45.86 -72.43
C SER A 229 5.28 47.10 -72.95
N HIS A 230 4.28 47.59 -72.22
CA HIS A 230 3.58 48.83 -72.55
C HIS A 230 4.52 50.05 -72.54
N ALA A 231 5.36 50.16 -71.51
CA ALA A 231 6.36 51.23 -71.43
C ALA A 231 7.39 51.16 -72.56
N ASP A 232 7.82 49.95 -72.94
CA ASP A 232 8.76 49.72 -74.04
C ASP A 232 8.13 50.02 -75.41
N LEU A 233 6.86 49.70 -75.61
CA LEU A 233 6.10 50.09 -76.81
C LEU A 233 5.97 51.61 -76.91
N LEU A 234 5.62 52.30 -75.83
CA LEU A 234 5.58 53.77 -75.81
C LEU A 234 6.95 54.38 -76.17
N ARG A 235 8.05 53.76 -75.73
CA ARG A 235 9.41 54.18 -76.08
C ARG A 235 9.76 53.90 -77.54
N LYS A 236 9.22 52.82 -78.13
CA LYS A 236 9.37 52.47 -79.56
C LYS A 236 8.52 53.34 -80.49
N VAL A 237 7.40 53.90 -80.02
CA VAL A 237 6.51 54.78 -80.81
C VAL A 237 6.95 56.27 -80.73
N GLY A 238 8.21 56.55 -80.39
CA GLY A 238 8.79 57.91 -80.44
C GLY A 238 8.68 58.59 -81.82
N PRO A 239 8.60 59.94 -81.87
CA PRO A 239 7.77 60.68 -82.81
C PRO A 239 8.24 60.58 -84.26
N SER A 240 7.38 60.09 -85.15
CA SER A 240 7.60 60.07 -86.60
C SER A 240 6.35 60.46 -87.40
N ARG A 241 5.85 61.69 -87.23
CA ARG A 241 5.64 62.67 -88.32
C ARG A 241 4.90 63.92 -87.83
N PRO A 242 5.35 65.13 -88.23
CA PRO A 242 4.68 66.39 -87.96
C PRO A 242 3.53 66.62 -88.95
N LEU A 243 2.35 66.98 -88.46
CA LEU A 243 1.35 67.71 -89.25
C LEU A 243 1.31 69.14 -88.72
N THR A 244 2.00 70.00 -89.45
CA THR A 244 2.09 71.45 -89.26
C THR A 244 0.73 72.09 -89.50
N ILE A 245 0.19 72.86 -88.54
CA ILE A 245 -0.58 74.08 -88.84
C ILE A 245 -0.22 75.19 -87.82
N LYS A 246 0.61 76.12 -88.32
CA LYS A 246 0.73 77.58 -88.08
C LYS A 246 0.88 78.17 -86.65
N GLU A 247 2.06 78.75 -86.44
CA GLU A 247 2.39 79.96 -85.63
C GLU A 247 1.59 81.23 -86.05
N PRO A 248 1.70 82.42 -85.39
CA PRO A 248 2.48 82.78 -84.17
C PRO A 248 1.76 83.65 -83.10
N HIS A 249 2.28 83.59 -81.86
CA HIS A 249 2.31 84.63 -80.76
C HIS A 249 0.99 85.26 -80.26
N PRO A 250 0.91 85.96 -79.09
CA PRO A 250 1.79 86.15 -77.91
C PRO A 250 0.96 85.93 -76.58
N PRO A 251 1.04 86.77 -75.53
CA PRO A 251 2.10 86.96 -74.52
C PRO A 251 1.68 86.50 -73.10
N ASP A 252 2.67 86.49 -72.22
CA ASP A 252 2.65 86.85 -70.79
C ASP A 252 1.52 86.43 -69.82
N SER A 253 2.00 86.11 -68.62
CA SER A 253 1.29 85.82 -67.36
C SER A 253 0.60 84.45 -67.39
N TRP A 254 0.93 83.47 -66.55
CA TRP A 254 1.13 83.48 -65.10
C TRP A 254 2.37 82.66 -64.72
N CYS A 255 3.46 83.29 -64.26
CA CYS A 255 3.90 83.31 -62.86
C CYS A 255 3.64 82.00 -62.07
N ARG A 256 4.68 81.22 -61.76
CA ARG A 256 5.56 81.32 -60.55
C ARG A 256 5.08 80.26 -59.53
N LEU A 257 5.88 79.28 -59.07
CA LEU A 257 7.06 79.44 -58.22
C LEU A 257 7.88 78.12 -58.19
N THR A 258 9.19 78.26 -58.34
CA THR A 258 10.22 77.49 -57.61
C THR A 258 10.92 78.47 -56.65
N PRO A 259 11.86 78.13 -55.74
CA PRO A 259 12.37 76.81 -55.34
C PRO A 259 12.59 76.63 -53.79
N THR A 260 12.97 75.39 -53.42
CA THR A 260 13.84 75.01 -52.27
C THR A 260 13.22 74.82 -50.87
N SER A 261 12.86 73.58 -50.52
CA SER A 261 13.66 72.67 -49.63
C SER A 261 12.79 71.55 -49.04
N LEU A 262 13.12 70.29 -49.39
CA LEU A 262 12.85 68.99 -48.72
C LEU A 262 13.23 67.94 -49.79
N SER A 263 14.48 67.50 -49.84
CA SER A 263 14.97 66.31 -49.13
C SER A 263 14.10 65.06 -49.38
N GLN A 264 14.73 64.04 -49.96
CA GLN A 264 14.38 62.61 -49.93
C GLN A 264 13.25 62.11 -50.83
N CYS A 265 13.62 61.43 -51.93
CA CYS A 265 13.07 60.14 -52.38
C CYS A 265 14.08 59.48 -53.37
N PRO A 266 14.53 58.22 -53.18
CA PRO A 266 15.67 57.65 -53.90
C PRO A 266 15.33 57.07 -55.29
N PHE A 267 16.38 57.06 -56.11
CA PHE A 267 16.53 56.44 -57.44
C PHE A 267 15.94 55.02 -57.54
N ALA A 268 15.23 54.73 -58.63
CA ALA A 268 14.96 53.37 -59.09
C ALA A 268 16.13 52.87 -59.96
N PRO A 269 16.69 51.65 -59.75
CA PRO A 269 17.93 51.23 -60.39
C PRO A 269 17.74 50.89 -61.87
N SER A 270 18.82 51.03 -62.64
CA SER A 270 18.85 50.65 -64.04
C SER A 270 18.86 49.12 -64.22
N PRO A 271 18.45 48.54 -65.37
CA PRO A 271 18.45 47.09 -65.59
C PRO A 271 19.82 46.41 -65.49
N LEU A 272 20.91 47.19 -65.52
CA LEU A 272 22.27 46.73 -65.28
C LEU A 272 22.58 46.57 -63.78
N ASP A 273 21.90 47.31 -62.90
CA ASP A 273 22.05 47.19 -61.44
C ASP A 273 21.39 45.91 -60.92
N LEU A 274 20.20 45.53 -61.44
CA LEU A 274 19.51 44.30 -61.01
C LEU A 274 20.24 43.00 -61.39
N THR A 275 20.94 43.00 -62.52
CA THR A 275 21.72 41.84 -62.98
C THR A 275 23.03 41.70 -62.21
N LEU A 276 23.67 42.83 -61.85
CA LEU A 276 24.78 42.85 -60.89
C LEU A 276 24.32 42.44 -59.48
N GLU A 277 23.14 42.88 -59.04
CA GLU A 277 22.55 42.51 -57.74
C GLU A 277 22.26 41.00 -57.67
N LEU A 278 21.65 40.41 -58.70
CA LEU A 278 21.40 38.97 -58.76
C LEU A 278 22.70 38.16 -58.83
N SER A 279 23.70 38.61 -59.61
CA SER A 279 25.00 37.94 -59.68
C SER A 279 25.76 38.06 -58.36
N SER A 280 25.61 39.19 -57.65
CA SER A 280 26.14 39.39 -56.32
C SER A 280 25.48 38.42 -55.34
N GLN A 281 24.15 38.37 -55.30
CA GLN A 281 23.40 37.45 -54.43
C GLN A 281 23.69 35.98 -54.72
N LEU A 282 23.88 35.59 -55.99
CA LEU A 282 24.29 34.23 -56.33
C LEU A 282 25.69 33.91 -55.79
N SER A 283 26.63 34.87 -55.86
CA SER A 283 27.97 34.70 -55.27
C SER A 283 27.92 34.63 -53.74
N THR A 284 27.02 35.38 -53.10
CA THR A 284 26.81 35.33 -51.65
C THR A 284 26.28 33.96 -51.24
N VAL A 285 25.26 33.45 -51.93
CA VAL A 285 24.68 32.12 -51.67
C VAL A 285 25.70 31.00 -51.94
N GLU A 286 26.52 31.12 -52.99
CA GLU A 286 27.59 30.15 -53.23
C GLU A 286 28.66 30.20 -52.12
N SER A 287 28.95 31.39 -51.57
CA SER A 287 29.86 31.53 -50.42
C SER A 287 29.28 30.96 -49.12
N GLU A 288 27.99 31.23 -48.84
CA GLU A 288 27.26 30.68 -47.69
C GLU A 288 27.17 29.15 -47.76
N LYS A 289 26.98 28.60 -48.95
CA LYS A 289 27.00 27.14 -49.19
C LYS A 289 28.36 26.52 -48.88
N VAL A 290 29.46 27.19 -49.25
CA VAL A 290 30.82 26.73 -48.92
C VAL A 290 31.07 26.82 -47.41
N GLU A 291 30.59 27.87 -46.75
CA GLU A 291 30.72 28.06 -45.30
C GLU A 291 29.89 27.05 -44.49
N LEU A 292 28.67 26.75 -44.95
CA LEU A 292 27.82 25.69 -44.37
C LEU A 292 28.42 24.30 -44.60
N ALA A 293 29.01 24.03 -45.77
CA ALA A 293 29.73 22.77 -46.02
C ALA A 293 30.95 22.61 -45.11
N GLY A 294 31.71 23.68 -44.87
CA GLY A 294 32.81 23.69 -43.90
C GLY A 294 32.34 23.47 -42.46
N SER A 295 31.21 24.07 -42.09
CA SER A 295 30.58 23.87 -40.77
C SER A 295 30.07 22.44 -40.58
N LEU A 296 29.55 21.81 -41.64
CA LEU A 296 29.14 20.41 -41.64
C LEU A 296 30.33 19.47 -41.44
N LEU A 297 31.43 19.67 -42.17
CA LEU A 297 32.66 18.88 -41.98
C LEU A 297 33.20 18.99 -40.55
N LYS A 298 33.17 20.19 -39.97
CA LYS A 298 33.56 20.40 -38.58
C LYS A 298 32.65 19.67 -37.59
N LYS A 299 31.34 19.60 -37.88
CA LYS A 299 30.38 18.84 -37.06
C LYS A 299 30.55 17.33 -37.22
N GLU A 300 30.94 16.86 -38.40
CA GLU A 300 31.30 15.46 -38.63
C GLU A 300 32.56 15.06 -37.84
N GLU A 301 33.58 15.91 -37.78
CA GLU A 301 34.76 15.70 -36.93
C GLU A 301 34.44 15.72 -35.42
N GLU A 302 33.60 16.66 -34.96
CA GLU A 302 33.15 16.71 -33.56
C GLU A 302 32.35 15.44 -33.18
N LEU A 303 31.50 14.94 -34.08
CA LEU A 303 30.76 13.69 -33.87
C LEU A 303 31.68 12.47 -33.84
N ALA A 304 32.72 12.43 -34.67
CA ALA A 304 33.73 11.38 -34.62
C ALA A 304 34.49 11.40 -33.28
N GLY A 305 34.87 12.59 -32.80
CA GLY A 305 35.52 12.75 -31.49
C GLY A 305 34.65 12.31 -30.31
N LEU A 306 33.35 12.65 -30.33
CA LEU A 306 32.40 12.18 -29.32
C LEU A 306 32.19 10.66 -29.37
N GLY A 307 32.27 10.05 -30.55
CA GLY A 307 32.24 8.60 -30.73
C GLY A 307 33.42 7.91 -30.05
N GLU A 308 34.64 8.43 -30.24
CA GLU A 308 35.86 7.91 -29.60
C GLU A 308 35.82 8.07 -28.07
N GLU A 309 35.28 9.19 -27.57
CA GLU A 309 35.15 9.45 -26.14
C GLU A 309 34.09 8.52 -25.49
N LEU A 310 33.00 8.25 -26.20
CA LEU A 310 31.99 7.27 -25.77
C LEU A 310 32.57 5.86 -25.69
N GLU A 311 33.34 5.43 -26.68
CA GLU A 311 33.99 4.11 -26.70
C GLU A 311 35.04 3.98 -25.58
N ARG A 312 35.76 5.08 -25.28
CA ARG A 312 36.68 5.17 -24.14
C ARG A 312 35.96 5.04 -22.80
N VAL A 313 34.85 5.72 -22.61
CA VAL A 313 34.04 5.64 -21.38
C VAL A 313 33.43 4.24 -21.21
N GLN A 314 32.94 3.63 -22.29
CA GLN A 314 32.43 2.25 -22.26
C GLN A 314 33.52 1.25 -21.87
N SER A 315 34.73 1.41 -22.41
CA SER A 315 35.89 0.58 -22.06
C SER A 315 36.31 0.77 -20.60
N SER A 316 36.31 2.01 -20.10
CA SER A 316 36.59 2.33 -18.70
C SER A 316 35.56 1.69 -17.77
N LEU A 317 34.27 1.81 -18.09
CA LEU A 317 33.18 1.22 -17.31
C LEU A 317 33.24 -0.31 -17.29
N ALA A 318 33.59 -0.95 -18.41
CA ALA A 318 33.84 -2.39 -18.47
C ALA A 318 35.00 -2.80 -17.55
N SER A 319 36.10 -2.04 -17.55
CA SER A 319 37.25 -2.30 -16.67
C SER A 319 36.92 -2.10 -15.18
N GLU A 320 36.13 -1.08 -14.84
CA GLU A 320 35.67 -0.85 -13.48
C GLU A 320 34.73 -1.96 -13.02
N ARG A 321 33.80 -2.42 -13.86
CA ARG A 321 32.95 -3.57 -13.58
C ARG A 321 33.75 -4.84 -13.34
N GLU A 322 34.75 -5.11 -14.18
CA GLU A 322 35.61 -6.28 -14.01
C GLU A 322 36.46 -6.19 -12.72
N SER A 323 36.99 -5.02 -12.39
CA SER A 323 37.71 -4.77 -11.14
C SER A 323 36.78 -4.90 -9.92
N GLY A 324 35.54 -4.39 -10.03
CA GLY A 324 34.50 -4.48 -9.01
C GLY A 324 34.11 -5.94 -8.74
N VAL A 325 33.92 -6.74 -9.79
CA VAL A 325 33.66 -8.18 -9.66
C VAL A 325 34.83 -8.90 -8.99
N LYS A 326 36.08 -8.62 -9.40
CA LYS A 326 37.28 -9.21 -8.77
C LYS A 326 37.42 -8.81 -7.30
N THR A 327 37.13 -7.56 -6.93
CA THR A 327 37.14 -7.13 -5.53
C THR A 327 36.01 -7.77 -4.72
N ALA A 328 34.82 -7.92 -5.31
CA ALA A 328 33.69 -8.60 -4.69
C ALA A 328 33.97 -10.09 -4.48
N GLU A 329 34.57 -10.77 -5.46
CA GLU A 329 35.01 -12.17 -5.34
C GLU A 329 36.12 -12.33 -4.29
N ALA A 330 37.09 -11.41 -4.25
CA ALA A 330 38.13 -11.41 -3.22
C ALA A 330 37.56 -11.20 -1.80
N LEU A 331 36.60 -10.26 -1.66
CA LEU A 331 35.90 -10.02 -0.39
C LEU A 331 35.01 -11.22 -0.01
N GLN A 332 34.35 -11.86 -0.97
CA GLN A 332 33.56 -13.07 -0.76
C GLN A 332 34.42 -14.23 -0.28
N ASN A 333 35.61 -14.40 -0.86
CA ASN A 333 36.58 -15.43 -0.46
C ASN A 333 37.16 -15.15 0.93
N GLN A 334 37.52 -13.90 1.23
CA GLN A 334 37.95 -13.48 2.57
C GLN A 334 36.84 -13.64 3.62
N LEU A 335 35.57 -13.40 3.24
CA LEU A 335 34.41 -13.62 4.10
C LEU A 335 34.20 -15.12 4.34
N ASN A 336 34.33 -15.96 3.31
CA ASN A 336 34.21 -17.42 3.44
C ASN A 336 35.31 -18.02 4.34
N GLU A 337 36.53 -17.49 4.26
CA GLU A 337 37.62 -17.86 5.18
C GLU A 337 37.36 -17.39 6.62
N LYS A 338 36.87 -16.16 6.81
CA LYS A 338 36.50 -15.63 8.14
C LYS A 338 35.31 -16.37 8.76
N VAL A 339 34.35 -16.81 7.95
CA VAL A 339 33.17 -17.58 8.39
C VAL A 339 33.55 -19.00 8.82
N ARG A 340 34.59 -19.61 8.23
CA ARG A 340 35.14 -20.89 8.71
C ARG A 340 35.92 -20.78 10.02
N PHE A 341 36.59 -19.65 10.26
CA PHE A 341 37.46 -19.50 11.45
C PHE A 341 36.75 -18.89 12.67
N ARG A 342 35.55 -18.34 12.50
CA ARG A 342 34.71 -17.82 13.59
C ARG A 342 33.31 -18.43 13.54
N GLY A 343 33.23 -19.70 13.95
CA GLY A 343 31.97 -20.29 14.35
C GLY A 343 31.37 -19.46 15.49
N GLY A 344 30.26 -18.78 15.19
CA GLY A 344 29.44 -18.06 16.17
C GLY A 344 29.77 -16.58 16.31
N SER A 345 29.28 -15.76 15.38
CA SER A 345 28.54 -14.49 15.66
C SER A 345 28.41 -13.65 14.39
N CYS A 346 27.22 -13.74 13.78
CA CYS A 346 26.48 -12.75 12.97
C CYS A 346 27.26 -11.67 12.21
N LEU A 347 27.09 -11.63 10.88
CA LEU A 347 26.92 -10.40 10.08
C LEU A 347 26.26 -10.81 8.76
N CYS A 348 24.93 -10.64 8.65
CA CYS A 348 24.20 -10.74 7.39
C CYS A 348 23.67 -9.35 7.04
N ALA A 349 24.20 -8.78 5.96
CA ALA A 349 23.68 -7.59 5.31
C ALA A 349 22.47 -7.98 4.47
N CYS A 350 21.27 -7.90 5.05
CA CYS A 350 19.98 -7.82 4.34
C CYS A 350 18.86 -7.59 5.36
N GLY A 351 18.17 -6.43 5.33
CA GLY A 351 16.77 -6.22 5.76
C GLY A 351 16.23 -6.86 7.05
N LEU A 352 17.05 -7.23 8.02
CA LEU A 352 16.65 -8.08 9.16
C LEU A 352 16.94 -7.46 10.54
N CYS A 353 17.18 -6.15 10.61
CA CYS A 353 17.58 -5.54 11.88
C CYS A 353 16.43 -5.31 12.89
N PHE A 354 15.15 -5.49 12.53
CA PHE A 354 14.06 -5.24 13.48
C PHE A 354 13.84 -6.39 14.49
N SER A 355 13.83 -7.66 14.05
CA SER A 355 13.53 -8.78 14.96
C SER A 355 14.68 -9.22 15.87
N LEU A 356 15.93 -8.93 15.48
CA LEU A 356 17.11 -9.32 16.28
C LEU A 356 17.57 -8.25 17.27
N SER A 357 17.19 -6.98 17.09
CA SER A 357 17.69 -5.90 17.95
C SER A 357 16.85 -5.72 19.21
N VAL A 358 15.54 -5.96 19.15
CA VAL A 358 14.67 -5.93 20.35
C VAL A 358 15.04 -7.07 21.33
N SER A 359 15.47 -8.22 20.81
CA SER A 359 15.89 -9.35 21.64
C SER A 359 17.36 -9.31 22.07
N LYS A 360 18.21 -8.50 21.41
CA LYS A 360 19.64 -8.31 21.76
C LYS A 360 19.94 -7.04 22.56
N LEU A 361 18.94 -6.16 22.71
CA LEU A 361 18.94 -5.05 23.67
C LEU A 361 18.26 -5.41 25.00
N ARG A 362 17.80 -6.65 25.16
CA ARG A 362 17.40 -7.18 26.47
C ARG A 362 18.61 -7.92 27.07
N PRO A 363 19.21 -7.45 28.16
CA PRO A 363 20.03 -8.31 28.98
C PRO A 363 19.10 -9.42 29.48
N ARG A 364 19.25 -10.64 28.96
CA ARG A 364 18.73 -11.82 29.65
C ARG A 364 19.50 -11.90 30.97
N GLY A 365 18.84 -11.57 32.07
CA GLY A 365 19.31 -11.90 33.43
C GLY A 365 20.30 -10.94 34.07
N LEU A 366 20.18 -9.63 33.86
CA LEU A 366 20.60 -8.66 34.87
C LEU A 366 19.35 -7.88 35.26
N GLU A 367 18.78 -8.29 36.38
CA GLU A 367 17.92 -7.48 37.22
C GLU A 367 18.45 -6.04 37.17
N LEU A 368 17.82 -5.17 36.36
CA LEU A 368 18.13 -3.74 36.34
C LEU A 368 18.04 -3.32 37.80
N GLN A 369 19.18 -2.98 38.42
CA GLN A 369 19.21 -2.66 39.84
C GLN A 369 18.09 -1.65 40.10
N GLN A 370 17.04 -2.10 40.81
CA GLN A 370 15.82 -1.31 40.97
C GLN A 370 16.12 0.08 41.55
N GLY A 371 17.27 0.27 42.20
CA GLY A 371 17.76 1.55 42.73
C GLY A 371 18.12 2.64 41.71
N GLU A 372 18.30 2.35 40.42
CA GLU A 372 18.77 3.35 39.42
C GLU A 372 17.74 3.67 38.30
N LEU A 373 16.54 3.10 38.38
CA LEU A 373 15.53 3.21 37.31
C LEU A 373 15.13 4.66 36.99
N GLY A 374 15.13 5.54 38.00
CA GLY A 374 14.82 6.96 37.85
C GLY A 374 15.87 7.75 37.07
N ASP A 375 17.15 7.40 37.19
CA ASP A 375 18.21 8.05 36.39
C ASP A 375 18.19 7.51 34.95
N LEU A 376 17.90 6.22 34.78
CA LEU A 376 17.85 5.58 33.47
C LEU A 376 16.71 6.12 32.59
N VAL A 377 15.52 6.36 33.13
CA VAL A 377 14.40 6.92 32.34
C VAL A 377 14.71 8.34 31.86
N GLU A 378 15.28 9.19 32.72
CA GLU A 378 15.66 10.55 32.34
C GLU A 378 16.80 10.54 31.29
N GLN A 379 17.80 9.66 31.47
CA GLN A 379 18.89 9.46 30.52
C GLN A 379 18.36 9.00 29.15
N GLU A 380 17.44 8.03 29.12
CA GLU A 380 16.92 7.48 27.87
C GLU A 380 16.00 8.46 27.14
N MET A 381 15.16 9.21 27.87
CA MET A 381 14.37 10.30 27.30
C MET A 381 15.29 11.39 26.71
N ALA A 382 16.37 11.75 27.42
CA ALA A 382 17.35 12.72 26.93
C ALA A 382 18.12 12.21 25.70
N ALA A 383 18.55 10.95 25.72
CA ALA A 383 19.21 10.30 24.59
C ALA A 383 18.29 10.23 23.36
N THR A 384 17.00 9.97 23.57
CA THR A 384 15.99 9.94 22.51
C THR A 384 15.78 11.33 21.91
N SER A 385 15.66 12.38 22.74
CA SER A 385 15.60 13.76 22.24
C SER A 385 16.86 14.13 21.43
N ALA A 386 18.04 13.78 21.92
CA ALA A 386 19.30 14.04 21.21
C ALA A 386 19.39 13.27 19.87
N ALA A 387 18.92 12.02 19.83
CA ALA A 387 18.88 11.23 18.60
C ALA A 387 17.93 11.86 17.55
N VAL A 388 16.76 12.34 17.97
CA VAL A 388 15.80 13.02 17.08
C VAL A 388 16.36 14.37 16.59
N GLU A 389 17.04 15.14 17.44
CA GLU A 389 17.69 16.38 17.02
C GLU A 389 18.86 16.14 16.06
N SER A 390 19.68 15.12 16.34
CA SER A 390 20.75 14.70 15.43
C SER A 390 20.21 14.20 14.09
N ALA A 391 19.06 13.51 14.10
CA ALA A 391 18.37 13.06 12.90
C ALA A 391 17.88 14.25 12.07
N ALA A 392 17.21 15.23 12.69
CA ALA A 392 16.78 16.47 12.03
C ALA A 392 17.96 17.24 11.41
N ALA A 393 19.06 17.43 12.16
CA ALA A 393 20.25 18.11 11.66
C ALA A 393 20.91 17.37 10.47
N ARG A 394 20.91 16.02 10.49
CA ARG A 394 21.38 15.22 9.34
C ARG A 394 20.50 15.43 8.11
N ILE A 395 19.18 15.53 8.28
CA ILE A 395 18.25 15.78 7.17
C ILE A 395 18.50 17.16 6.55
N GLU A 396 18.71 18.20 7.36
CA GLU A 396 19.05 19.54 6.87
C GLU A 396 20.37 19.56 6.10
N ASP A 397 21.40 18.86 6.60
CA ASP A 397 22.67 18.71 5.90
C ASP A 397 22.51 17.96 4.56
N MET A 398 21.70 16.89 4.52
CA MET A 398 21.34 16.20 3.29
C MET A 398 20.61 17.11 2.30
N LEU A 399 19.73 17.98 2.79
CA LEU A 399 18.97 18.92 1.96
C LEU A 399 19.90 19.95 1.31
N ASN A 400 20.86 20.47 2.07
CA ASN A 400 21.89 21.38 1.54
C ASN A 400 22.82 20.69 0.53
N LYS A 401 23.20 19.43 0.78
CA LYS A 401 24.02 18.62 -0.15
C LYS A 401 23.25 18.28 -1.44
N SER A 402 21.99 17.88 -1.32
CA SER A 402 21.10 17.57 -2.44
C SER A 402 20.99 18.77 -3.39
N ARG A 403 20.81 19.99 -2.85
CA ARG A 403 20.80 21.24 -3.64
C ARG A 403 22.08 21.50 -4.45
N ALA A 404 23.23 21.03 -3.97
CA ALA A 404 24.51 21.24 -4.62
C ALA A 404 24.84 20.15 -5.66
N VAL A 405 24.30 18.95 -5.49
CA VAL A 405 24.68 17.75 -6.24
C VAL A 405 23.60 17.33 -7.25
N ASP A 406 22.32 17.43 -6.89
CA ASP A 406 21.21 17.00 -7.72
C ASP A 406 20.71 18.15 -8.62
N THR A 407 20.25 17.82 -9.83
CA THR A 407 19.75 18.81 -10.79
C THR A 407 18.41 18.37 -11.40
N GLY A 408 17.56 19.34 -11.77
CA GLY A 408 16.28 19.09 -12.46
C GLY A 408 15.24 18.40 -11.56
N VAL A 409 14.42 17.53 -12.15
CA VAL A 409 13.29 16.87 -11.45
C VAL A 409 13.76 16.07 -10.22
N LYS A 410 14.94 15.45 -10.28
CA LYS A 410 15.51 14.69 -9.16
C LYS A 410 15.74 15.58 -7.92
N MET A 411 16.24 16.79 -8.13
CA MET A 411 16.46 17.77 -7.06
C MET A 411 15.13 18.16 -6.41
N GLU A 412 14.12 18.51 -7.21
CA GLU A 412 12.81 18.92 -6.69
C GLU A 412 12.12 17.81 -5.87
N VAL A 413 12.24 16.56 -6.34
CA VAL A 413 11.72 15.39 -5.63
C VAL A 413 12.47 15.16 -4.32
N ASN A 414 13.80 15.18 -4.36
CA ASN A 414 14.63 14.99 -3.17
C ASN A 414 14.38 16.09 -2.12
N GLU A 415 14.22 17.36 -2.53
CA GLU A 415 13.87 18.45 -1.62
C GLU A 415 12.51 18.24 -0.95
N ARG A 416 11.48 17.84 -1.71
CA ARG A 416 10.14 17.56 -1.14
C ARG A 416 10.17 16.40 -0.14
N ILE A 417 10.87 15.32 -0.46
CA ILE A 417 11.02 14.17 0.44
C ILE A 417 11.76 14.59 1.72
N LEU A 418 12.90 15.27 1.61
CA LEU A 418 13.67 15.69 2.77
C LEU A 418 12.94 16.75 3.63
N ALA A 419 12.18 17.65 3.01
CA ALA A 419 11.33 18.60 3.73
C ALA A 419 10.25 17.87 4.56
N SER A 420 9.53 16.92 3.96
CA SER A 420 8.54 16.14 4.71
C SER A 420 9.17 15.28 5.83
N CYS A 421 10.38 14.75 5.63
CA CYS A 421 11.12 14.05 6.68
C CYS A 421 11.53 14.98 7.82
N THR A 422 11.86 16.25 7.51
CA THR A 422 12.17 17.29 8.51
C THR A 422 10.94 17.62 9.35
N ASP A 423 9.79 17.81 8.71
CA ASP A 423 8.51 18.05 9.39
C ASP A 423 8.16 16.90 10.35
N LEU A 424 8.38 15.66 9.91
CA LEU A 424 8.19 14.47 10.76
C LEU A 424 9.14 14.45 11.97
N MET A 425 10.42 14.71 11.78
CA MET A 425 11.37 14.80 12.90
C MET A 425 11.01 15.91 13.90
N GLN A 426 10.54 17.05 13.41
CA GLN A 426 10.10 18.16 14.25
C GLN A 426 8.83 17.79 15.07
N ALA A 427 7.85 17.15 14.44
CA ALA A 427 6.66 16.65 15.14
C ALA A 427 7.02 15.61 16.21
N ILE A 428 8.00 14.73 15.94
CA ILE A 428 8.48 13.73 16.89
C ILE A 428 9.23 14.39 18.06
N LYS A 429 10.04 15.41 17.79
CA LYS A 429 10.70 16.20 18.82
C LYS A 429 9.68 16.81 19.78
N GLU A 430 8.63 17.44 19.26
CA GLU A 430 7.55 18.00 20.07
C GLU A 430 6.80 16.94 20.89
N LEU A 431 6.61 15.74 20.34
CA LEU A 431 6.00 14.62 21.04
C LEU A 431 6.86 14.12 22.20
N VAL A 432 8.16 13.92 21.98
CA VAL A 432 9.09 13.46 23.04
C VAL A 432 9.16 14.48 24.17
N LEU A 433 9.23 15.78 23.85
CA LEU A 433 9.19 16.85 24.84
C LEU A 433 7.86 16.88 25.61
N SER A 434 6.73 16.75 24.91
CA SER A 434 5.40 16.70 25.55
C SER A 434 5.23 15.45 26.43
N SER A 435 5.83 14.32 26.04
CA SER A 435 5.86 13.09 26.84
C SER A 435 6.67 13.30 28.12
N LYS A 436 7.84 13.94 28.02
CA LYS A 436 8.67 14.28 29.18
C LYS A 436 7.96 15.23 30.16
N ASP A 437 7.28 16.26 29.63
CA ASP A 437 6.50 17.19 30.45
C ASP A 437 5.35 16.48 31.17
N LEU A 438 4.63 15.59 30.49
CA LEU A 438 3.59 14.77 31.10
C LEU A 438 4.15 13.84 32.19
N GLN A 439 5.29 13.19 31.95
CA GLN A 439 5.96 12.35 32.94
C GLN A 439 6.32 13.15 34.19
N ARG A 440 6.87 14.37 34.04
CA ARG A 440 7.21 15.25 35.15
C ARG A 440 5.98 15.60 36.00
N ASP A 441 4.87 15.97 35.36
CA ASP A 441 3.62 16.28 36.06
C ASP A 441 3.07 15.08 36.84
N ILE A 442 3.08 13.88 36.24
CA ILE A 442 2.63 12.64 36.89
C ILE A 442 3.46 12.36 38.14
N VAL A 443 4.78 12.54 38.05
CA VAL A 443 5.65 12.25 39.18
C VAL A 443 5.50 13.31 40.26
N ASP A 444 5.40 14.59 39.89
CA ASP A 444 5.20 15.68 40.85
C ASP A 444 3.85 15.62 41.57
N SER A 445 2.78 15.21 40.90
CA SER A 445 1.48 15.00 41.53
C SER A 445 1.42 13.70 42.35
N GLY A 446 2.12 12.64 41.91
CA GLY A 446 2.01 11.29 42.46
C GLY A 446 3.02 10.92 43.55
N ARG A 447 4.15 11.63 43.68
CA ARG A 447 5.22 11.24 44.62
C ARG A 447 4.96 11.55 46.09
N GLY A 448 4.10 12.53 46.39
CA GLY A 448 3.91 13.02 47.75
C GLY A 448 5.24 13.47 48.39
N ALA A 449 5.59 12.90 49.55
CA ALA A 449 6.86 13.19 50.22
C ALA A 449 8.07 12.40 49.68
N ALA A 450 7.86 11.45 48.75
CA ALA A 450 8.92 10.62 48.19
C ALA A 450 9.78 11.40 47.16
N SER A 451 11.01 10.93 46.96
CA SER A 451 11.87 11.46 45.90
C SER A 451 11.39 11.02 44.52
N MET A 452 11.78 11.78 43.48
CA MET A 452 11.48 11.45 42.07
C MET A 452 11.97 10.04 41.70
N LYS A 453 13.19 9.69 42.16
CA LYS A 453 13.79 8.38 41.95
C LYS A 453 12.95 7.27 42.60
N GLU A 454 12.58 7.44 43.87
CA GLU A 454 11.74 6.48 44.58
C GLU A 454 10.38 6.25 43.90
N PHE A 455 9.79 7.27 43.29
CA PHE A 455 8.54 7.12 42.56
C PHE A 455 8.70 6.21 41.33
N TYR A 456 9.77 6.37 40.55
CA TYR A 456 10.06 5.51 39.40
C TYR A 456 10.38 4.07 39.80
N VAL A 457 11.06 3.87 40.93
CA VAL A 457 11.30 2.53 41.48
C VAL A 457 9.99 1.86 41.90
N LYS A 458 9.12 2.57 42.64
CA LYS A 458 7.81 2.06 43.06
C LYS A 458 6.89 1.75 41.88
N ASN A 459 7.06 2.44 40.76
CA ASN A 459 6.31 2.23 39.53
C ASN A 459 7.17 1.56 38.45
N SER A 460 8.00 0.57 38.82
CA SER A 460 9.01 -0.04 37.94
C SER A 460 8.49 -0.48 36.57
N ARG A 461 7.37 -1.20 36.50
CA ARG A 461 6.76 -1.64 35.22
C ARG A 461 6.42 -0.48 34.28
N TRP A 462 5.94 0.64 34.84
CA TRP A 462 5.63 1.84 34.06
C TRP A 462 6.92 2.50 33.55
N THR A 463 7.92 2.63 34.42
CA THR A 463 9.25 3.17 34.09
C THR A 463 9.94 2.36 33.00
N GLU A 464 9.91 1.02 33.08
CA GLU A 464 10.46 0.12 32.06
C GLU A 464 9.74 0.26 30.71
N GLY A 465 8.40 0.41 30.73
CA GLY A 465 7.61 0.66 29.52
C GLY A 465 7.94 2.00 28.87
N LEU A 466 8.22 3.03 29.66
CA LEU A 466 8.66 4.34 29.16
C LEU A 466 10.05 4.24 28.51
N ILE A 467 11.00 3.59 29.19
CA ILE A 467 12.36 3.40 28.68
C ILE A 467 12.36 2.63 27.36
N SER A 468 11.61 1.52 27.29
CA SER A 468 11.56 0.69 26.08
C SER A 468 10.93 1.42 24.91
N ALA A 469 9.81 2.13 25.12
CA ALA A 469 9.16 2.92 24.09
C ALA A 469 10.03 4.09 23.63
N SER A 470 10.71 4.78 24.54
CA SER A 470 11.62 5.88 24.21
C SER A 470 12.79 5.39 23.33
N LYS A 471 13.41 4.26 23.70
CA LYS A 471 14.48 3.63 22.91
C LYS A 471 14.02 3.30 21.48
N ALA A 472 12.82 2.74 21.33
CA ALA A 472 12.26 2.42 20.02
C ALA A 472 12.12 3.67 19.14
N VAL A 473 11.66 4.80 19.70
CA VAL A 473 11.57 6.08 18.99
C VAL A 473 12.95 6.58 18.55
N GLY A 474 13.95 6.57 19.42
CA GLY A 474 15.31 7.02 19.08
C GLY A 474 15.97 6.17 17.99
N TRP A 475 15.79 4.85 18.04
CA TRP A 475 16.25 3.95 17.00
C TRP A 475 15.52 4.18 15.67
N GLY A 476 14.18 4.31 15.71
CA GLY A 476 13.36 4.60 14.53
C GLY A 476 13.78 5.89 13.82
N ALA A 477 14.13 6.95 14.59
CA ALA A 477 14.63 8.21 14.03
C ALA A 477 15.94 8.02 13.27
N THR A 478 16.87 7.24 13.81
CA THR A 478 18.17 6.96 13.16
C THR A 478 17.97 6.20 11.85
N VAL A 479 17.15 5.14 11.89
CA VAL A 479 16.90 4.27 10.72
C VAL A 479 16.15 5.01 9.62
N MET A 480 15.19 5.86 9.97
CA MET A 480 14.47 6.67 8.98
C MET A 480 15.41 7.61 8.22
N VAL A 481 16.36 8.25 8.92
CA VAL A 481 17.34 9.15 8.29
C VAL A 481 18.34 8.38 7.44
N ASP A 482 18.75 7.17 7.85
CA ASP A 482 19.58 6.30 7.02
C ASP A 482 18.86 5.89 5.73
N ALA A 483 17.57 5.54 5.81
CA ALA A 483 16.75 5.24 4.63
C ALA A 483 16.58 6.45 3.71
N ALA A 484 16.34 7.65 4.28
CA ALA A 484 16.23 8.88 3.52
C ALA A 484 17.54 9.23 2.79
N ASP A 485 18.69 9.07 3.44
CA ASP A 485 20.01 9.28 2.84
C ASP A 485 20.23 8.36 1.63
N LEU A 486 19.91 7.07 1.78
CA LEU A 486 20.05 6.11 0.69
C LEU A 486 19.14 6.45 -0.50
N VAL A 487 17.89 6.87 -0.24
CA VAL A 487 16.94 7.29 -1.27
C VAL A 487 17.46 8.52 -2.03
N VAL A 488 17.94 9.55 -1.33
CA VAL A 488 18.48 10.77 -1.96
C VAL A 488 19.72 10.46 -2.80
N GLN A 489 20.58 9.56 -2.32
CA GLN A 489 21.73 9.06 -3.08
C GLN A 489 21.36 8.19 -4.30
N GLY A 490 20.10 7.80 -4.46
CA GLY A 490 19.63 6.90 -5.52
C GLY A 490 20.06 5.44 -5.33
N LYS A 491 20.52 5.06 -4.14
CA LYS A 491 20.93 3.69 -3.80
C LYS A 491 19.87 2.96 -2.97
N GLY A 492 18.95 3.71 -2.36
CA GLY A 492 17.88 3.22 -1.51
C GLY A 492 16.58 3.01 -2.25
N LYS A 493 15.66 2.30 -1.60
CA LYS A 493 14.31 2.05 -2.11
C LYS A 493 13.32 3.02 -1.47
N TYR A 494 12.44 3.61 -2.27
CA TYR A 494 11.36 4.47 -1.77
C TYR A 494 10.43 3.72 -0.80
N GLU A 495 10.21 2.42 -1.01
CA GLU A 495 9.42 1.56 -0.12
C GLU A 495 10.04 1.43 1.27
N GLU A 496 11.36 1.40 1.38
CA GLU A 496 12.06 1.31 2.66
C GLU A 496 11.82 2.58 3.48
N LEU A 497 11.92 3.75 2.85
CA LEU A 497 11.61 5.03 3.50
C LEU A 497 10.15 5.11 3.97
N MET A 498 9.20 4.61 3.17
CA MET A 498 7.79 4.55 3.58
C MET A 498 7.60 3.64 4.80
N VAL A 499 8.20 2.45 4.82
CA VAL A 499 8.10 1.53 5.95
C VAL A 499 8.72 2.13 7.21
N CYS A 500 9.92 2.70 7.13
CA CYS A 500 10.57 3.36 8.27
C CYS A 500 9.71 4.50 8.85
N SER A 501 9.00 5.25 7.98
CA SER A 501 8.10 6.33 8.39
C SER A 501 6.87 5.82 9.15
N HIS A 502 6.33 4.64 8.80
CA HIS A 502 5.26 4.00 9.56
C HIS A 502 5.76 3.40 10.88
N GLU A 503 6.92 2.76 10.89
CA GLU A 503 7.50 2.14 12.09
C GLU A 503 7.83 3.17 13.19
N ILE A 504 8.37 4.32 12.81
CA ILE A 504 8.63 5.40 13.77
C ILE A 504 7.33 5.99 14.33
N ALA A 505 6.28 6.13 13.50
CA ALA A 505 4.96 6.56 13.95
C ALA A 505 4.37 5.57 14.98
N ALA A 506 4.47 4.27 14.71
CA ALA A 506 4.05 3.23 15.65
C ALA A 506 4.83 3.29 16.96
N SER A 507 6.15 3.46 16.91
CA SER A 507 7.01 3.62 18.08
C SER A 507 6.62 4.84 18.92
N THR A 508 6.27 5.96 18.28
CA THR A 508 5.79 7.15 18.99
C THR A 508 4.41 6.95 19.62
N ALA A 509 3.52 6.20 18.97
CA ALA A 509 2.22 5.83 19.53
C ALA A 509 2.38 4.93 20.78
N GLN A 510 3.35 4.00 20.76
CA GLN A 510 3.71 3.21 21.94
C GLN A 510 4.20 4.11 23.08
N LEU A 511 5.04 5.11 22.80
CA LEU A 511 5.51 6.06 23.82
C LEU A 511 4.35 6.88 24.41
N VAL A 512 3.38 7.30 23.59
CA VAL A 512 2.16 7.98 24.05
C VAL A 512 1.32 7.07 24.94
N ALA A 513 1.15 5.81 24.55
CA ALA A 513 0.41 4.82 25.33
C ALA A 513 1.08 4.59 26.69
N ALA A 514 2.40 4.38 26.72
CA ALA A 514 3.19 4.22 27.94
C ALA A 514 3.10 5.46 28.85
N SER A 515 3.20 6.66 28.27
CA SER A 515 3.11 7.94 29.01
C SER A 515 1.72 8.17 29.63
N LYS A 516 0.66 7.69 28.98
CA LYS A 516 -0.73 7.90 29.41
C LYS A 516 -1.14 7.02 30.60
N VAL A 517 -0.50 5.87 30.85
CA VAL A 517 -0.94 4.87 31.84
C VAL A 517 -1.19 5.46 33.24
N LYS A 518 -0.35 6.41 33.66
CA LYS A 518 -0.42 7.07 34.98
C LYS A 518 -0.92 8.51 34.92
N ALA A 519 -1.38 8.98 33.76
CA ALA A 519 -1.83 10.35 33.55
C ALA A 519 -3.30 10.53 33.97
N ASP A 520 -3.59 11.63 34.67
CA ASP A 520 -4.98 12.06 34.89
C ASP A 520 -5.65 12.47 33.57
N LYS A 521 -6.94 12.16 33.45
CA LYS A 521 -7.72 12.43 32.22
C LYS A 521 -7.78 13.92 31.88
N ASP A 522 -7.76 14.78 32.90
CA ASP A 522 -7.90 16.23 32.79
C ASP A 522 -6.53 16.95 32.79
N ASN A 523 -5.41 16.21 32.70
CA ASN A 523 -4.08 16.81 32.63
C ASN A 523 -3.88 17.57 31.30
N ALA A 524 -3.52 18.85 31.36
CA ALA A 524 -3.27 19.69 30.20
C ALA A 524 -2.14 19.16 29.29
N ASN A 525 -1.08 18.60 29.89
CA ASN A 525 0.04 18.00 29.16
C ASN A 525 -0.36 16.70 28.44
N LEU A 526 -1.37 15.97 28.93
CA LEU A 526 -1.94 14.83 28.20
C LEU A 526 -2.68 15.31 26.92
N GLY A 527 -3.36 16.44 26.99
CA GLY A 527 -3.97 17.08 25.81
C GLY A 527 -2.92 17.48 24.76
N ARG A 528 -1.82 18.10 25.21
CA ARG A 528 -0.69 18.48 24.35
C ARG A 528 -0.01 17.26 23.71
N LEU A 529 0.23 16.21 24.49
CA LEU A 529 0.82 14.97 23.98
C LEU A 529 -0.06 14.29 22.90
N LYS A 530 -1.38 14.27 23.10
CA LYS A 530 -2.32 13.77 22.08
C LYS A 530 -2.29 14.59 20.80
N LEU A 531 -2.18 15.92 20.91
CA LEU A 531 -2.06 16.79 19.75
C LEU A 531 -0.75 16.54 18.99
N ALA A 532 0.38 16.43 19.71
CA ALA A 532 1.67 16.10 19.13
C ALA A 532 1.64 14.73 18.42
N SER A 533 0.99 13.73 19.01
CA SER A 533 0.77 12.41 18.37
C SER A 533 0.01 12.49 17.06
N LYS A 534 -1.03 13.33 16.97
CA LYS A 534 -1.72 13.59 15.69
C LYS A 534 -0.81 14.27 14.67
N GLY A 535 0.02 15.21 15.12
CA GLY A 535 1.01 15.87 14.27
C GLY A 535 1.99 14.88 13.65
N VAL A 536 2.48 13.90 14.43
CA VAL A 536 3.34 12.82 13.92
C VAL A 536 2.63 12.00 12.85
N THR A 537 1.38 11.56 13.08
CA THR A 537 0.62 10.80 12.08
C THR A 537 0.41 11.59 10.78
N GLN A 538 0.13 12.90 10.87
CA GLN A 538 -0.02 13.76 9.70
C GLN A 538 1.30 13.94 8.93
N ALA A 539 2.41 14.16 9.64
CA ALA A 539 3.72 14.29 9.02
C ALA A 539 4.18 12.97 8.36
N THR A 540 3.91 11.82 8.99
CA THR A 540 4.16 10.48 8.40
C THR A 540 3.40 10.31 7.09
N ALA A 541 2.11 10.68 7.05
CA ALA A 541 1.33 10.65 5.81
C ALA A 541 1.93 11.59 4.74
N GLY A 542 2.43 12.75 5.15
CA GLY A 542 3.15 13.68 4.27
C GLY A 542 4.42 13.08 3.66
N VAL A 543 5.21 12.34 4.44
CA VAL A 543 6.40 11.62 3.95
C VAL A 543 6.01 10.55 2.95
N VAL A 544 5.01 9.71 3.27
CA VAL A 544 4.56 8.64 2.38
C VAL A 544 4.02 9.20 1.07
N ALA A 545 3.22 10.27 1.11
CA ALA A 545 2.71 10.94 -0.08
C ALA A 545 3.84 11.53 -0.94
N SER A 546 4.80 12.23 -0.32
CA SER A 546 5.95 12.82 -1.01
C SER A 546 6.85 11.76 -1.63
N THR A 547 7.06 10.65 -0.92
CA THR A 547 7.87 9.50 -1.35
C THR A 547 7.21 8.77 -2.52
N LYS A 548 5.89 8.54 -2.46
CA LYS A 548 5.12 7.91 -3.56
C LYS A 548 5.08 8.78 -4.81
N SER A 549 4.84 10.08 -4.63
CA SER A 549 4.86 11.06 -5.74
C SER A 549 6.25 11.16 -6.36
N GLY A 550 7.29 11.21 -5.53
CA GLY A 550 8.68 11.24 -5.94
C GLY A 550 9.12 10.01 -6.72
N LYS A 551 8.73 8.82 -6.24
CA LYS A 551 8.92 7.55 -6.94
C LYS A 551 8.35 7.61 -8.36
N SER A 552 7.09 8.02 -8.50
CA SER A 552 6.44 8.13 -9.81
C SER A 552 7.16 9.11 -10.73
N GLN A 553 7.51 10.31 -10.26
CA GLN A 553 8.16 11.35 -11.08
C GLN A 553 9.57 10.98 -11.55
N ILE A 554 10.27 10.09 -10.83
CA ILE A 554 11.61 9.62 -11.20
C ILE A 554 11.54 8.36 -12.08
N GLU A 555 10.56 7.47 -11.84
CA GLU A 555 10.40 6.22 -12.60
C GLU A 555 9.61 6.37 -13.92
N GLU A 556 8.86 7.47 -14.12
CA GLU A 556 8.07 7.75 -15.35
C GLU A 556 8.94 8.06 -16.59
N LYS A 557 10.18 7.55 -16.63
CA LYS A 557 11.12 7.69 -17.75
C LYS A 557 11.18 6.44 -18.66
N ASP A 558 10.59 5.32 -18.25
CA ASP A 558 10.48 4.08 -19.05
C ASP A 558 9.11 3.97 -19.75
N THR A 559 8.63 5.06 -20.37
CA THR A 559 7.47 4.97 -21.26
C THR A 559 7.83 4.12 -22.47
N MET A 560 7.17 2.96 -22.61
CA MET A 560 7.39 2.03 -23.73
C MET A 560 7.16 2.74 -25.07
N ASP A 561 8.23 3.01 -25.80
CA ASP A 561 8.17 3.57 -27.15
C ASP A 561 7.94 2.45 -28.17
N PHE A 562 6.71 2.36 -28.67
CA PHE A 562 6.32 1.37 -29.69
C PHE A 562 6.62 1.84 -31.12
N SER A 563 7.14 3.05 -31.31
CA SER A 563 7.20 3.72 -32.62
C SER A 563 8.14 3.04 -33.63
N SER A 564 9.11 2.26 -33.15
CA SER A 564 10.11 1.59 -33.98
C SER A 564 10.04 0.06 -33.97
N MET A 565 8.99 -0.55 -33.41
CA MET A 565 8.91 -2.00 -33.22
C MET A 565 7.98 -2.70 -34.23
N THR A 566 8.45 -3.83 -34.75
CA THR A 566 7.66 -4.72 -35.62
C THR A 566 6.65 -5.54 -34.81
N LEU A 567 5.58 -6.02 -35.44
CA LEU A 567 4.55 -6.84 -34.79
C LEU A 567 5.12 -8.07 -34.05
N THR A 568 6.15 -8.71 -34.61
CA THR A 568 6.81 -9.87 -33.99
C THR A 568 7.62 -9.46 -32.75
N GLN A 569 8.27 -8.29 -32.77
CA GLN A 569 8.96 -7.77 -31.59
C GLN A 569 7.97 -7.40 -30.48
N ILE A 570 6.83 -6.81 -30.83
CA ILE A 570 5.75 -6.50 -29.87
C ILE A 570 5.22 -7.78 -29.25
N LYS A 571 4.92 -8.82 -30.05
CA LYS A 571 4.43 -10.10 -29.52
C LYS A 571 5.46 -10.79 -28.61
N ARG A 572 6.74 -10.67 -28.92
CA ARG A 572 7.82 -11.17 -28.06
C ARG A 572 7.88 -10.41 -26.73
N GLN A 573 7.86 -9.09 -26.77
CA GLN A 573 7.88 -8.27 -25.55
C GLN A 573 6.61 -8.45 -24.70
N GLU A 574 5.46 -8.71 -25.32
CA GLU A 574 4.23 -9.09 -24.63
C GLU A 574 4.42 -10.42 -23.88
N MET A 575 4.96 -11.44 -24.53
CA MET A 575 5.25 -12.73 -23.88
C MET A 575 6.28 -12.57 -22.75
N ASP A 576 7.35 -11.81 -22.95
CA ASP A 576 8.37 -11.54 -21.94
C ASP A 576 7.77 -10.77 -20.73
N SER A 577 6.84 -9.84 -21.00
CA SER A 577 6.09 -9.12 -19.95
C SER A 577 5.14 -10.05 -19.19
N GLN A 578 4.46 -10.98 -19.87
CA GLN A 578 3.60 -11.99 -19.23
C GLN A 578 4.42 -12.92 -18.30
N VAL A 579 5.60 -13.35 -18.74
CA VAL A 579 6.52 -14.12 -17.88
C VAL A 579 6.93 -13.31 -16.66
N SER A 580 7.28 -12.03 -16.85
CA SER A 580 7.65 -11.13 -15.76
C SER A 580 6.52 -10.94 -14.75
N VAL A 581 5.26 -10.84 -15.21
CA VAL A 581 4.07 -10.78 -14.34
C VAL A 581 3.97 -12.03 -13.47
N LEU A 582 4.06 -13.23 -14.05
CA LEU A 582 3.97 -14.49 -13.30
C LEU A 582 5.10 -14.64 -12.27
N GLU A 583 6.31 -14.21 -12.62
CA GLU A 583 7.45 -14.20 -11.69
C GLU A 583 7.22 -13.23 -10.52
N LEU A 584 6.69 -12.03 -10.80
CA LEU A 584 6.39 -11.02 -9.79
C LEU A 584 5.25 -11.46 -8.88
N GLU A 585 4.20 -12.08 -9.40
CA GLU A 585 3.11 -12.66 -8.60
C GLU A 585 3.64 -13.74 -7.64
N THR A 586 4.52 -14.62 -8.14
CA THR A 586 5.17 -15.64 -7.32
C THR A 586 6.06 -15.03 -6.23
N LYS A 587 6.85 -13.99 -6.56
CA LYS A 587 7.69 -13.27 -5.60
C LYS A 587 6.85 -12.54 -4.56
N LEU A 588 5.77 -11.87 -4.97
CA LEU A 588 4.84 -11.17 -4.08
C LEU A 588 4.21 -12.13 -3.07
N GLN A 589 3.75 -13.31 -3.53
CA GLN A 589 3.17 -14.31 -2.65
C GLN A 589 4.19 -14.80 -1.60
N LYS A 590 5.42 -15.08 -2.00
CA LYS A 590 6.50 -15.48 -1.09
C LYS A 590 6.83 -14.41 -0.06
N GLU A 591 6.89 -13.14 -0.47
CA GLU A 591 7.14 -12.03 0.46
C GLU A 591 5.98 -11.81 1.42
N ARG A 592 4.73 -12.01 0.98
CA ARG A 592 3.54 -11.98 1.87
C ARG A 592 3.58 -13.08 2.93
N GLU A 593 3.91 -14.30 2.53
CA GLU A 593 4.09 -15.43 3.46
C GLU A 593 5.20 -15.14 4.47
N ARG A 594 6.37 -14.70 3.99
CA ARG A 594 7.50 -14.30 4.84
C ARG A 594 7.13 -13.17 5.80
N LEU A 595 6.40 -12.15 5.33
CA LEU A 595 5.93 -11.06 6.19
C LEU A 595 4.97 -11.58 7.26
N GLY A 596 4.08 -12.50 6.91
CA GLY A 596 3.19 -13.18 7.86
C GLY A 596 3.96 -13.96 8.92
N GLU A 597 4.98 -14.71 8.53
CA GLU A 597 5.88 -15.42 9.46
C GLU A 597 6.62 -14.48 10.40
N LEU A 598 7.16 -13.37 9.86
CA LEU A 598 7.84 -12.35 10.65
C LEU A 598 6.89 -11.70 11.67
N ARG A 599 5.66 -11.37 11.28
CA ARG A 599 4.63 -10.84 12.18
C ARG A 599 4.27 -11.86 13.27
N LYS A 600 4.11 -13.14 12.92
CA LYS A 600 3.90 -14.21 13.90
C LYS A 600 5.04 -14.29 14.92
N LYS A 601 6.29 -14.25 14.45
CA LYS A 601 7.48 -14.22 15.31
C LYS A 601 7.53 -12.97 16.20
N HIS A 602 7.14 -11.82 15.68
CA HIS A 602 7.04 -10.58 16.47
C HIS A 602 6.07 -10.74 17.64
N TYR A 603 4.88 -11.30 17.40
CA TYR A 603 3.89 -11.55 18.46
C TYR A 603 4.35 -12.61 19.46
N GLU A 604 4.98 -13.70 19.00
CA GLU A 604 5.57 -14.72 19.90
C GLU A 604 6.60 -14.10 20.85
N LEU A 605 7.50 -13.27 20.33
CA LEU A 605 8.53 -12.61 21.14
C LEU A 605 7.95 -11.53 22.06
N ALA A 606 6.92 -10.80 21.62
CA ALA A 606 6.23 -9.81 22.44
C ALA A 606 5.46 -10.47 23.61
N GLY A 607 4.74 -11.58 23.37
CA GLY A 607 4.00 -12.29 24.41
C GLY A 607 4.89 -12.93 25.48
N VAL A 608 6.06 -13.46 25.09
CA VAL A 608 7.07 -13.98 26.03
C VAL A 608 7.72 -12.86 26.85
N ALA A 609 7.72 -11.63 26.35
CA ALA A 609 8.34 -10.49 27.04
C ALA A 609 7.51 -9.93 28.20
N GLU A 610 6.19 -10.13 28.21
CA GLU A 610 5.27 -9.55 29.19
C GLU A 610 4.98 -10.45 30.40
N GLY A 611 5.54 -11.67 30.46
CA GLY A 611 5.44 -12.51 31.65
C GLY A 611 4.00 -12.92 32.01
N TRP A 612 3.17 -13.18 31.01
CA TRP A 612 1.86 -13.81 31.19
C TRP A 612 2.07 -15.31 31.42
N GLY A 613 2.40 -15.67 32.65
CA GLY A 613 2.05 -16.98 33.17
C GLY A 613 0.53 -17.10 33.18
N GLU A 614 0.04 -18.27 32.79
CA GLU A 614 -1.36 -18.68 32.72
C GLU A 614 -2.15 -18.28 33.98
N GLU A 615 -2.82 -17.12 34.00
CA GLU A 615 -3.88 -16.74 34.97
C GLU A 615 -4.35 -15.30 34.70
N ASP A 616 -5.13 -15.07 33.62
CA ASP A 616 -6.25 -14.11 33.54
C ASP A 616 -6.68 -13.89 32.07
N GLU A 617 -7.61 -14.71 31.57
CA GLU A 617 -8.17 -14.59 30.21
C GLU A 617 -9.25 -13.49 30.05
N GLY A 618 -9.44 -12.61 31.04
CA GLY A 618 -10.55 -11.63 31.03
C GLY A 618 -10.27 -10.29 30.34
N ALA A 619 -9.01 -9.89 30.15
CA ALA A 619 -8.66 -8.53 29.73
C ALA A 619 -8.16 -8.40 28.28
N TYR A 620 -8.04 -9.52 27.56
CA TYR A 620 -7.38 -9.60 26.25
C TYR A 620 -8.04 -8.80 25.12
N VAL A 621 -9.34 -8.52 25.18
CA VAL A 621 -10.10 -8.07 23.99
C VAL A 621 -10.14 -6.55 23.79
N LEU A 622 -9.96 -5.75 24.85
CA LEU A 622 -10.21 -4.30 24.78
C LEU A 622 -8.97 -3.46 24.39
N GLN A 623 -7.76 -3.95 24.65
CA GLN A 623 -6.53 -3.22 24.34
C GLN A 623 -5.96 -3.60 22.95
N GLN A 624 -6.25 -4.82 22.48
CA GLN A 624 -5.84 -5.33 21.16
C GLN A 624 -6.57 -4.62 20.00
N LYS A 625 -7.82 -4.21 20.19
CA LYS A 625 -8.57 -3.43 19.18
C LYS A 625 -8.01 -2.02 18.96
N GLN A 626 -7.32 -1.44 19.94
CA GLN A 626 -6.82 -0.07 19.82
C GLN A 626 -5.49 0.03 19.05
N ALA A 627 -4.71 -1.07 18.99
CA ALA A 627 -3.51 -1.16 18.18
C ALA A 627 -3.82 -1.51 16.70
N CYS A 628 -4.80 -2.38 16.43
CA CYS A 628 -5.18 -2.72 15.05
C CYS A 628 -5.83 -1.56 14.29
N VAL A 629 -6.60 -0.68 14.96
CA VAL A 629 -7.25 0.47 14.29
C VAL A 629 -6.24 1.52 13.81
N PHE A 630 -5.03 1.58 14.38
CA PHE A 630 -4.01 2.54 13.98
C PHE A 630 -3.12 2.08 12.80
N PHE A 631 -3.16 0.79 12.45
CA PHE A 631 -2.32 0.21 11.38
C PHE A 631 -3.06 -0.03 10.06
N SER A 632 -4.38 0.20 10.00
CA SER A 632 -5.22 -0.03 8.81
C SER A 632 -5.73 1.27 8.13
N HIS A 633 -5.11 2.43 8.38
CA HIS A 633 -5.37 3.65 7.62
C HIS A 633 -4.11 4.28 7.03
#